data_AF-A0A368X6M8-F1
#
_entry.id   AF-A0A368X6M8-F1
#
_cell.length_a   1.000
_cell.length_b   1.000
_cell.length_c   1.000
_cell.angle_alpha   90.00
_cell.angle_beta   90.00
_cell.angle_gamma   90.00
#
_symmetry.space_group_name_H-M   'P 1'
#
loop_
_entity.id
_entity.type
_entity.pdbx_description
1 polymer ?
#
loop_
_entity_poly.entity_id
_entity_poly.type
_entity_poly.pdbx_seq_one_letter_code
_entity_poly.pdbx_strand_id
1 'polypeptide(L)'
;MSRTFILLLAIVLVPVSYVVGSAVMEPEPDFEINMSERMSDSEIAMATEWLQDFRDSCPTLFTKLKGHTSNASVEVWEAMPYRAEQYGWEKEVVFSVKISNDSRVASGHTVTYHISRNGTPGWLTQKSQGAEACGKNATSGSETFVGF
;
A
#
# COMPACT_ATOMS: atom_id res chain seq x y z
N MET A 1 -64.20 16.39 -43.11
CA MET A 1 -62.92 17.04 -43.48
C MET A 1 -62.39 17.82 -42.28
N SER A 2 -61.07 17.79 -42.12
CA SER A 2 -60.24 18.49 -41.13
C SER A 2 -60.13 17.90 -39.72
N ARG A 3 -58.92 17.38 -39.49
CA ARG A 3 -58.32 16.90 -38.25
C ARG A 3 -57.81 18.10 -37.45
N THR A 4 -57.97 18.10 -36.13
CA THR A 4 -57.16 18.97 -35.26
C THR A 4 -56.56 18.13 -34.13
N PHE A 5 -55.24 18.01 -34.21
CA PHE A 5 -54.33 17.43 -33.25
C PHE A 5 -54.30 18.25 -31.96
N ILE A 6 -54.31 17.58 -30.80
CA ILE A 6 -53.78 18.14 -29.55
C ILE A 6 -52.66 17.20 -29.08
N LEU A 7 -51.45 17.75 -29.02
CA LEU A 7 -50.22 17.07 -28.66
C LEU A 7 -50.25 16.60 -27.20
N LEU A 8 -49.96 15.31 -26.99
CA LEU A 8 -49.52 14.72 -25.74
C LEU A 8 -48.11 15.22 -25.41
N LEU A 9 -47.98 15.98 -24.32
CA LEU A 9 -46.69 16.25 -23.68
C LEU A 9 -46.58 15.41 -22.40
N ALA A 10 -46.24 14.13 -22.56
CA ALA A 10 -45.87 13.28 -21.44
C ALA A 10 -44.38 13.51 -21.15
N ILE A 11 -44.09 14.18 -20.03
CA ILE A 11 -42.71 14.31 -19.52
C ILE A 11 -42.27 12.92 -19.09
N VAL A 12 -41.44 12.28 -19.91
CA VAL A 12 -40.74 11.05 -19.55
C VAL A 12 -39.67 11.45 -18.53
N LEU A 13 -39.96 11.21 -17.25
CA LEU A 13 -38.96 11.16 -16.19
C LEU A 13 -38.03 9.97 -16.52
N VAL A 14 -36.93 10.24 -17.20
CA VAL A 14 -35.84 9.28 -17.33
C VAL A 14 -35.20 9.17 -15.94
N PRO A 15 -35.18 7.98 -15.30
CA PRO A 15 -34.31 7.78 -14.16
C PRO A 15 -32.88 7.92 -14.68
N VAL A 16 -32.19 8.99 -14.27
CA VAL A 16 -30.74 9.09 -14.45
C VAL A 16 -30.14 8.02 -13.56
N SER A 17 -29.86 6.86 -14.16
CA SER A 17 -29.03 5.83 -13.58
C SER A 17 -27.62 6.43 -13.44
N TYR A 18 -27.33 7.01 -12.28
CA TYR A 18 -25.96 7.25 -11.88
C TYR A 18 -25.32 5.89 -11.60
N VAL A 19 -24.81 5.27 -12.66
CA VAL A 19 -23.73 4.28 -12.55
C VAL A 19 -22.47 5.11 -12.31
N VAL A 20 -22.24 5.50 -11.06
CA VAL A 20 -20.89 5.76 -10.56
C VAL A 20 -20.45 4.39 -10.06
N GLY A 21 -19.77 3.62 -10.90
CA GLY A 21 -18.33 3.78 -11.00
C GLY A 21 -17.74 2.93 -9.88
N SER A 22 -17.57 1.65 -10.20
CA SER A 22 -16.92 0.59 -9.45
C SER A 22 -16.53 0.93 -8.00
N ALA A 23 -17.24 0.33 -7.04
CA ALA A 23 -16.59 -0.03 -5.80
C ALA A 23 -15.36 -0.87 -6.19
N VAL A 24 -14.20 -0.23 -6.25
CA VAL A 24 -12.93 -0.93 -6.13
C VAL A 24 -13.02 -1.50 -4.73
N MET A 25 -13.45 -2.76 -4.63
CA MET A 25 -13.10 -3.59 -3.50
C MET A 25 -11.57 -3.61 -3.51
N GLU A 26 -10.95 -2.65 -2.82
CA GLU A 26 -9.58 -2.81 -2.39
C GLU A 26 -9.56 -4.15 -1.65
N PRO A 27 -8.76 -5.13 -2.09
CA PRO A 27 -8.67 -6.38 -1.37
C PRO A 27 -8.23 -6.02 0.05
N GLU A 28 -9.12 -6.24 1.02
CA GLU A 28 -8.75 -6.13 2.43
C GLU A 28 -7.50 -7.00 2.64
N PRO A 29 -6.48 -6.48 3.32
CA PRO A 29 -5.28 -7.27 3.55
C PRO A 29 -5.68 -8.53 4.34
N ASP A 30 -5.44 -9.71 3.76
CA ASP A 30 -5.75 -11.02 4.35
C ASP A 30 -4.97 -11.32 5.66
N PHE A 31 -4.10 -10.40 6.07
CA PHE A 31 -3.46 -10.39 7.38
C PHE A 31 -3.74 -9.06 8.06
N GLU A 32 -4.09 -9.13 9.34
CA GLU A 32 -4.30 -7.96 10.16
C GLU A 32 -2.98 -7.19 10.30
N ILE A 33 -2.98 -5.96 9.77
CA ILE A 33 -1.87 -5.04 9.93
C ILE A 33 -2.08 -4.31 11.25
N ASN A 34 -1.25 -4.63 12.24
CA ASN A 34 -1.34 -4.01 13.54
C ASN A 34 -0.66 -2.65 13.48
N MET A 35 -1.45 -1.58 13.51
CA MET A 35 -0.90 -0.25 13.75
C MET A 35 -0.57 -0.12 15.23
N SER A 36 0.55 0.52 15.55
CA SER A 36 0.92 0.75 16.94
C SER A 36 -0.12 1.60 17.67
N GLU A 37 -0.54 1.15 18.86
CA GLU A 37 -1.51 1.85 19.73
C GLU A 37 -1.05 3.25 20.16
N ARG A 38 0.23 3.59 19.92
CA ARG A 38 0.82 4.88 20.25
C ARG A 38 0.76 5.90 19.10
N MET A 39 0.31 5.49 17.92
CA MET A 39 0.18 6.38 16.78
C MET A 39 -1.04 7.29 16.93
N SER A 40 -0.87 8.56 16.59
CA SER A 40 -1.96 9.51 16.45
C SER A 40 -2.79 9.26 15.18
N ASP A 41 -4.01 9.77 15.12
CA ASP A 41 -4.89 9.64 13.95
C ASP A 41 -4.24 10.16 12.66
N SER A 42 -3.44 11.23 12.75
CA SER A 42 -2.71 11.78 11.60
C SER A 42 -1.56 10.87 11.15
N GLU A 43 -0.89 10.19 12.07
CA GLU A 43 0.13 9.18 11.76
C GLU A 43 -0.49 7.92 11.17
N ILE A 44 -1.67 7.51 11.65
CA ILE A 44 -2.45 6.41 11.06
C ILE A 44 -2.85 6.74 9.62
N ALA A 45 -3.37 7.94 9.37
CA ALA A 45 -3.74 8.38 8.01
C ALA A 45 -2.52 8.41 7.08
N MET A 46 -1.40 8.98 7.54
CA MET A 46 -0.13 8.99 6.81
C MET A 46 0.36 7.58 6.50
N ALA A 47 0.38 6.70 7.49
CA ALA A 47 0.84 5.33 7.31
C ALA A 47 -0.04 4.55 6.34
N THR A 48 -1.36 4.74 6.41
CA THR A 48 -2.32 4.13 5.48
C THR A 48 -2.01 4.52 4.04
N GLU A 49 -1.87 5.82 3.78
CA GLU A 49 -1.59 6.34 2.43
C GLU A 49 -0.24 5.82 1.91
N TRP A 50 0.82 5.87 2.73
CA TRP A 50 2.16 5.46 2.28
C TRP A 50 2.27 3.95 2.10
N LEU A 51 1.50 3.17 2.87
CA LEU A 51 1.38 1.73 2.68
C LEU A 51 0.66 1.36 1.37
N GLN A 52 -0.24 2.21 0.87
CA GLN A 52 -0.85 1.98 -0.45
C GLN A 52 0.20 2.09 -1.55
N ASP A 53 1.02 3.15 -1.57
CA ASP A 53 2.14 3.30 -2.52
C ASP A 53 3.14 2.12 -2.41
N PHE A 54 3.39 1.64 -1.18
CA PHE A 54 4.21 0.45 -0.97
C PHE A 54 3.57 -0.82 -1.54
N ARG A 55 2.27 -1.04 -1.36
CA ARG A 55 1.55 -2.19 -1.92
C ARG A 55 1.64 -2.21 -3.44
N ASP A 56 1.50 -1.05 -4.07
CA ASP A 56 1.57 -0.91 -5.52
C ASP A 56 2.98 -1.18 -6.07
N SER A 57 4.02 -0.76 -5.35
CA SER A 57 5.42 -0.99 -5.75
C SER A 57 5.98 -2.37 -5.37
N CYS A 58 5.36 -3.05 -4.38
CA CYS A 58 5.70 -4.39 -3.87
C CYS A 58 4.48 -5.36 -3.89
N PRO A 59 3.83 -5.58 -5.04
CA PRO A 59 2.61 -6.40 -5.11
C PRO A 59 2.89 -7.87 -4.77
N THR A 60 4.13 -8.34 -4.98
CA THR A 60 4.55 -9.72 -4.72
C THR A 60 4.34 -10.13 -3.27
N LEU A 61 4.60 -9.22 -2.32
CA LEU A 61 4.46 -9.49 -0.89
C LEU A 61 2.99 -9.74 -0.51
N PHE A 62 2.06 -9.02 -1.13
CA PHE A 62 0.63 -9.11 -0.81
C PHE A 62 -0.10 -10.19 -1.63
N THR A 63 0.45 -10.57 -2.79
CA THR A 63 -0.20 -11.53 -3.70
C THR A 63 0.42 -12.92 -3.63
N LYS A 64 1.74 -13.05 -3.75
CA LYS A 64 2.43 -14.36 -3.80
C LYS A 64 2.74 -14.92 -2.42
N LEU A 65 2.96 -14.05 -1.44
CA LEU A 65 3.18 -14.45 -0.05
C LEU A 65 1.90 -14.41 0.79
N LYS A 66 0.74 -14.24 0.13
CA LYS A 66 -0.57 -14.36 0.75
C LYS A 66 -0.71 -15.70 1.48
N GLY A 67 -1.11 -15.66 2.74
CA GLY A 67 -1.22 -16.85 3.61
C GLY A 67 0.10 -17.35 4.20
N HIS A 68 1.24 -16.78 3.80
CA HIS A 68 2.57 -17.08 4.35
C HIS A 68 3.16 -15.92 5.16
N THR A 69 2.34 -14.93 5.48
CA THR A 69 2.72 -13.74 6.26
C THR A 69 1.95 -13.70 7.58
N SER A 70 2.60 -13.31 8.66
CA SER A 70 1.99 -13.10 9.97
C SER A 70 2.67 -11.97 10.73
N ASN A 71 2.09 -11.58 11.87
CA ASN A 71 2.65 -10.56 12.78
C ASN A 71 3.06 -9.28 12.05
N ALA A 72 2.22 -8.80 11.16
CA ALA A 72 2.47 -7.56 10.45
C ALA A 72 2.23 -6.38 11.39
N SER A 73 3.18 -5.45 11.43
CA SER A 73 3.12 -4.26 12.27
C SER A 73 3.54 -3.02 11.49
N VAL A 74 2.94 -1.89 11.86
CA VAL A 74 3.18 -0.58 11.27
C VAL A 74 3.43 0.44 12.37
N GLU A 75 4.49 1.22 12.19
CA GLU A 75 4.86 2.31 13.07
C GLU A 75 5.29 3.54 12.24
N VAL A 76 5.19 4.73 12.81
CA VAL A 76 5.71 5.97 12.21
C VAL A 76 6.87 6.49 13.05
N TRP A 77 8.01 6.68 12.41
CA TRP A 77 9.27 7.05 13.05
C TRP A 77 9.83 8.31 12.38
N GLU A 78 10.65 9.06 13.13
CA GLU A 78 11.56 10.02 12.50
C GLU A 78 12.61 9.24 11.69
N ALA A 79 12.92 9.74 10.50
CA ALA A 79 13.88 9.07 9.63
C ALA A 79 15.27 9.04 10.27
N MET A 80 15.99 7.93 10.09
CA MET A 80 17.37 7.84 10.56
C MET A 80 18.25 8.90 9.86
N PRO A 81 19.27 9.48 10.53
CA PRO A 81 20.06 10.59 9.98
C PRO A 81 20.61 10.34 8.58
N TYR A 82 21.14 9.14 8.31
CA TYR A 82 21.67 8.83 6.98
C TYR A 82 20.59 8.79 5.88
N ARG A 83 19.34 8.46 6.21
CA ARG A 83 18.21 8.50 5.24
C ARG A 83 17.74 9.93 5.00
N ALA A 84 17.77 10.76 6.04
CA ALA A 84 17.54 12.19 5.91
C ALA A 84 18.59 12.83 4.99
N GLU A 85 19.87 12.51 5.19
CA GLU A 85 20.97 13.04 4.37
C GLU A 85 20.93 12.51 2.93
N GLN A 86 20.71 11.20 2.75
CA GLN A 86 20.80 10.57 1.43
C GLN A 86 19.54 10.77 0.58
N TYR A 87 18.36 10.73 1.19
CA TYR A 87 17.09 10.75 0.47
C TYR A 87 16.21 11.96 0.81
N GLY A 88 16.58 12.79 1.79
CA GLY A 88 15.74 13.90 2.25
C GLY A 88 14.54 13.46 3.06
N TRP A 89 14.57 12.26 3.65
CA TRP A 89 13.47 11.73 4.45
C TRP A 89 13.42 12.43 5.82
N GLU A 90 12.25 12.93 6.19
CA GLU A 90 12.01 13.49 7.53
C GLU A 90 11.35 12.44 8.43
N LYS A 91 10.33 11.76 7.90
CA LYS A 91 9.62 10.67 8.55
C LYS A 91 9.64 9.41 7.70
N GLU A 92 9.48 8.27 8.36
CA GLU A 92 9.33 6.98 7.72
C GLU A 92 8.20 6.17 8.37
N VAL A 93 7.45 5.47 7.54
CA VAL A 93 6.56 4.39 7.95
C VAL A 93 7.39 3.11 7.98
N VAL A 94 7.47 2.49 9.14
CA VAL A 94 8.18 1.23 9.36
C VAL A 94 7.17 0.10 9.31
N PHE A 95 7.19 -0.67 8.23
CA PHE A 95 6.35 -1.86 8.06
C PHE A 95 7.19 -3.11 8.27
N SER A 96 6.80 -3.94 9.24
CA SER A 96 7.44 -5.23 9.48
C SER A 96 6.46 -6.36 9.31
N VAL A 97 6.91 -7.48 8.75
CA VAL A 97 6.07 -8.68 8.58
C VAL A 97 6.91 -9.95 8.69
N LYS A 98 6.39 -10.94 9.40
CA LYS A 98 7.01 -12.26 9.52
C LYS A 98 6.60 -13.12 8.33
N ILE A 99 7.59 -13.67 7.64
CA ILE A 99 7.38 -14.69 6.61
C ILE A 99 7.47 -16.07 7.26
N SER A 100 6.51 -16.93 6.91
CA SER A 100 6.43 -18.30 7.41
C SER A 100 7.61 -19.15 6.93
N ASN A 101 7.93 -20.21 7.69
CA ASN A 101 9.01 -21.15 7.39
C ASN A 101 8.73 -22.03 6.16
N ASP A 102 7.47 -22.14 5.73
CA ASP A 102 7.08 -22.91 4.55
C ASP A 102 7.16 -22.10 3.23
N SER A 103 7.40 -20.78 3.33
CA SER A 103 7.61 -19.94 2.16
C SER A 103 8.89 -20.34 1.42
N ARG A 104 8.87 -20.28 0.09
CA ARG A 104 10.07 -20.45 -0.75
C ARG A 104 10.95 -19.22 -0.81
N VAL A 105 10.41 -18.07 -0.41
CA VAL A 105 11.06 -16.75 -0.45
C VAL A 105 11.13 -16.22 0.98
N ALA A 106 12.29 -15.72 1.41
CA ALA A 106 12.47 -15.13 2.73
C ALA A 106 11.97 -16.01 3.91
N SER A 107 12.04 -17.34 3.76
CA SER A 107 11.52 -18.32 4.72
C SER A 107 11.98 -18.05 6.16
N GLY A 108 11.02 -17.91 7.07
CA GLY A 108 11.31 -17.70 8.49
C GLY A 108 11.90 -16.34 8.84
N HIS A 109 12.03 -15.41 7.90
CA HIS A 109 12.54 -14.08 8.18
C HIS A 109 11.41 -13.12 8.58
N THR A 110 11.70 -12.23 9.53
CA THR A 110 10.96 -10.96 9.61
C THR A 110 11.65 -9.99 8.67
N VAL A 111 10.89 -9.49 7.71
CA VAL A 111 11.34 -8.45 6.77
C VAL A 111 10.76 -7.12 7.23
N THR A 112 11.58 -6.08 7.13
CA THR A 112 11.23 -4.71 7.53
C THR A 112 11.47 -3.78 6.36
N TYR A 113 10.51 -2.90 6.12
CA TYR A 113 10.51 -1.89 5.09
C TYR A 113 10.37 -0.52 5.76
N HIS A 114 11.19 0.42 5.31
CA HIS A 114 11.11 1.82 5.69
C HIS A 114 10.60 2.59 4.49
N ILE A 115 9.49 3.31 4.64
CA ILE A 115 8.71 3.86 3.54
C ILE A 115 8.59 5.36 3.78
N SER A 116 8.90 6.18 2.78
CA SER A 116 8.70 7.64 2.90
C SER A 116 8.22 8.26 1.60
N ARG A 117 7.37 9.29 1.73
CA ARG A 117 6.98 10.18 0.62
C ARG A 117 7.62 11.56 0.72
N ASN A 118 8.35 11.85 1.80
CA ASN A 118 9.14 13.08 1.92
C ASN A 118 10.48 12.93 1.18
N GLY A 119 11.02 14.02 0.65
CA GLY A 119 12.29 13.99 -0.08
C GLY A 119 12.19 13.20 -1.39
N THR A 120 13.04 12.17 -1.54
CA THR A 120 13.02 11.21 -2.65
C THR A 120 12.07 10.06 -2.29
N PRO A 121 10.85 10.00 -2.86
CA PRO A 121 9.84 9.04 -2.42
C PRO A 121 10.23 7.60 -2.76
N GLY A 122 10.00 6.68 -1.83
CA GLY A 122 10.25 5.26 -2.05
C GLY A 122 10.29 4.45 -0.76
N TRP A 123 10.81 3.24 -0.86
CA TRP A 123 11.04 2.37 0.28
C TRP A 123 12.42 1.73 0.28
N LEU A 124 12.88 1.38 1.49
CA LEU A 124 14.14 0.72 1.79
C LEU A 124 13.91 -0.58 2.52
N THR A 125 14.75 -1.56 2.25
CA THR A 125 14.88 -2.74 3.11
C THR A 125 16.34 -3.12 3.29
N GLN A 126 16.69 -3.49 4.52
CA GLN A 126 18.07 -3.79 4.92
C GLN A 126 18.55 -5.18 4.50
N LYS A 127 17.63 -6.06 4.10
CA LYS A 127 17.90 -7.47 3.84
C LYS A 127 17.57 -7.80 2.39
N SER A 128 18.43 -8.59 1.76
CA SER A 128 18.15 -9.13 0.42
C SER A 128 16.83 -9.90 0.38
N GLN A 129 16.45 -10.53 1.50
CA GLN A 129 15.16 -11.22 1.67
C GLN A 129 13.95 -10.28 1.57
N GLY A 130 14.07 -9.02 2.01
CA GLY A 130 12.98 -8.04 1.86
C GLY A 130 12.78 -7.66 0.39
N ALA A 131 13.87 -7.43 -0.34
CA ALA A 131 13.81 -7.15 -1.77
C ALA A 131 13.26 -8.37 -2.54
N GLU A 132 13.71 -9.58 -2.19
CA GLU A 132 13.25 -10.83 -2.79
C GLU A 132 11.74 -11.07 -2.53
N ALA A 133 11.26 -10.78 -1.32
CA ALA A 133 9.83 -10.86 -0.98
C ALA A 133 8.97 -9.90 -1.81
N CYS A 134 9.55 -8.78 -2.25
CA CYS A 134 8.94 -7.86 -3.22
C CYS A 134 9.19 -8.24 -4.69
N GLY A 135 9.94 -9.30 -4.98
CA GLY A 135 10.36 -9.69 -6.34
C GLY A 135 11.33 -8.69 -6.98
N LYS A 136 12.09 -7.95 -6.16
CA LYS A 136 13.09 -6.98 -6.59
C LYS A 136 14.49 -7.58 -6.46
N ASN A 137 15.41 -7.09 -7.28
CA ASN A 137 16.82 -7.45 -7.15
C ASN A 137 17.40 -6.81 -5.89
N ALA A 138 17.98 -7.63 -5.02
CA ALA A 138 18.67 -7.13 -3.84
C ALA A 138 20.02 -6.52 -4.20
N THR A 139 20.38 -5.42 -3.56
CA THR A 139 21.76 -4.93 -3.57
C THR A 139 22.57 -5.73 -2.54
N SER A 140 23.56 -6.48 -2.99
CA SER A 140 24.40 -7.28 -2.09
C SER A 140 25.25 -6.36 -1.20
N GLY A 141 25.14 -6.52 0.12
CA GLY A 141 25.95 -5.78 1.09
C GLY A 141 25.47 -4.36 1.42
N SER A 142 24.29 -3.95 0.93
CA SER A 142 23.67 -2.66 1.28
C SER A 142 22.15 -2.77 1.39
N GLU A 143 21.51 -1.69 1.86
CA GLU A 143 20.07 -1.53 1.73
C GLU A 143 19.67 -1.52 0.24
N THR A 144 18.47 -2.04 -0.05
CA THR A 144 17.86 -1.93 -1.38
C THR A 144 16.82 -0.83 -1.35
N PHE A 145 17.04 0.22 -2.15
CA PHE A 145 16.09 1.32 -2.37
C PHE A 145 15.25 1.06 -3.61
N VAL A 146 13.96 1.34 -3.50
CA VAL A 146 13.01 1.29 -4.62
C VAL A 146 12.16 2.55 -4.57
N GLY A 147 12.25 3.38 -5.62
CA GLY A 147 11.39 4.55 -5.78
C GLY A 147 9.95 4.18 -6.14
N PHE A 148 9.01 5.05 -5.80
CA PHE A 148 7.62 4.97 -6.27
C PHE A 148 7.48 5.43 -7.72
#